data_AF-A0A210VQW8-F1
#
_entry.id   AF-A0A210VQW8-F1
#
_cell.length_a   1.000
_cell.length_b   1.000
_cell.length_c   1.000
_cell.angle_alpha   90.00
_cell.angle_beta   90.00
_cell.angle_gamma   90.00
#
_symmetry.space_group_name_H-M   'P 1'
#
loop_
_entity.id
_entity.type
_entity.pdbx_description
1 polymer ?
#
loop_
_entity_poly.entity_id
_entity_poly.type
_entity_poly.pdbx_seq_one_letter_code
_entity_poly.pdbx_strand_id
1 'polypeptide(L)'
;MESTGIDTVREVASHPGKHELAASMWDYLAGIDSCVIAPAADSTGSIRGDRLHIQWWIDPSGKYFAVQALDTMDASHWEVFHVPVAEDKCVAGCRLNWEAAAGRSLLPSLWKKVFNPVLGAPLDGARIPTFTDLLAAGCSQSGVTAVLDNRSAIAHLESEVEYWTHLSKTLSKLPQRQRRIHHQSQPSTAVSVPEAPPMEPELTLADIDAWAAANMDRITILPRAISATKRSPYENAAFLYDCLELLATEYTQVKTGAADRFAFKEKADAMGLDYGGSVDPTRAGERGDQYFIRWRGRRRFLDQHITKGSARDPRFCLRIYFTFDEDEQKVVVGSMPAHLDTSSS
;
A
#
# COMPACT_ATOMS: atom_id res chain seq x y z
N MET A 1 15.71 30.81 -9.10
CA MET A 1 14.74 31.38 -8.15
C MET A 1 14.05 30.21 -7.52
N GLU A 2 14.46 29.87 -6.31
CA GLU A 2 14.00 28.71 -5.57
C GLU A 2 12.49 28.81 -5.33
N SER A 3 11.73 27.85 -5.87
CA SER A 3 10.33 27.65 -5.52
C SER A 3 10.31 27.00 -4.15
N THR A 4 10.23 27.82 -3.10
CA THR A 4 9.97 27.38 -1.72
C THR A 4 8.76 26.45 -1.70
N GLY A 5 8.97 25.23 -1.19
CA GLY A 5 7.92 24.25 -1.03
C GLY A 5 6.77 24.81 -0.19
N ILE A 6 5.55 24.44 -0.57
CA ILE A 6 4.38 24.62 0.29
C ILE A 6 4.64 23.76 1.52
N ASP A 7 5.04 24.37 2.63
CA ASP A 7 5.13 23.69 3.93
C ASP A 7 3.70 23.31 4.34
N THR A 8 3.25 22.11 3.93
CA THR A 8 1.98 21.56 4.38
C THR A 8 2.06 21.31 5.88
N VAL A 9 1.37 22.16 6.66
CA VAL A 9 1.24 22.02 8.12
C VAL A 9 0.59 20.66 8.42
N ARG A 10 1.33 19.80 9.11
CA ARG A 10 0.92 18.46 9.52
C ARG A 10 1.51 18.19 10.90
N GLU A 11 0.65 18.21 11.91
CA GLU A 11 1.07 18.02 13.29
C GLU A 11 0.18 16.99 13.97
N VAL A 12 0.76 16.18 14.85
CA VAL A 12 0.04 15.23 15.69
C VAL A 12 0.76 15.11 17.02
N ALA A 13 0.01 15.14 18.11
CA ALA A 13 0.55 15.08 19.45
C ALA A 13 -0.35 14.29 20.39
N SER A 14 0.25 13.77 21.46
CA SER A 14 -0.50 13.14 22.55
C SER A 14 -1.39 14.15 23.27
N HIS A 15 -2.54 13.72 23.78
CA HIS A 15 -3.42 14.53 24.61
C HIS A 15 -3.82 13.74 25.87
N PRO A 16 -3.73 14.34 27.08
CA PRO A 16 -3.95 13.64 28.34
C PRO A 16 -5.43 13.31 28.64
N GLY A 17 -6.36 13.69 27.75
CA GLY A 17 -7.79 13.33 27.84
C GLY A 17 -8.61 14.07 28.90
N LYS A 18 -7.99 14.98 29.66
CA LYS A 18 -8.62 15.71 30.78
C LYS A 18 -9.26 17.05 30.41
N HIS A 19 -9.02 17.53 29.19
CA HIS A 19 -9.49 18.85 28.74
C HIS A 19 -10.71 18.73 27.82
N GLU A 20 -11.65 19.66 27.93
CA GLU A 20 -12.82 19.78 27.03
C GLU A 20 -12.41 20.41 25.69
N LEU A 21 -11.52 19.71 24.97
CA LEU A 21 -10.93 20.19 23.72
C LEU A 21 -11.99 20.46 22.64
N ALA A 22 -13.03 19.63 22.57
CA ALA A 22 -14.14 19.79 21.62
C ALA A 22 -14.87 21.13 21.83
N ALA A 23 -15.25 21.43 23.09
CA ALA A 23 -15.94 22.68 23.42
C ALA A 23 -15.07 23.90 23.08
N SER A 24 -13.79 23.89 23.50
CA SER A 24 -12.86 24.99 23.22
C SER A 24 -12.63 25.23 21.72
N MET A 25 -12.63 24.16 20.91
CA MET A 25 -12.53 24.26 19.46
C MET A 25 -13.80 24.90 18.87
N TRP A 26 -14.98 24.41 19.23
CA TRP A 26 -16.23 24.95 18.69
C TRP A 26 -16.46 26.41 19.10
N ASP A 27 -16.12 26.78 20.35
CA ASP A 27 -16.17 28.17 20.81
C ASP A 27 -15.23 29.08 20.01
N TYR A 28 -14.02 28.59 19.71
CA TYR A 28 -13.08 29.32 18.87
C TYR A 28 -13.64 29.53 17.46
N LEU A 29 -14.21 28.49 16.84
CA LEU A 29 -14.78 28.57 15.49
C LEU A 29 -16.02 29.46 15.44
N ALA A 30 -16.88 29.41 16.46
CA ALA A 30 -18.03 30.31 16.61
C ALA A 30 -17.61 31.78 16.76
N GLY A 31 -16.44 32.04 17.37
CA GLY A 31 -15.84 33.38 17.42
C GLY A 31 -15.31 33.89 16.08
N ILE A 32 -15.08 32.99 15.11
CA ILE A 32 -14.65 33.33 13.74
C ILE A 32 -15.85 33.49 12.79
N ASP A 33 -16.87 32.66 12.97
CA ASP A 33 -18.08 32.63 12.16
C ASP A 33 -19.28 32.33 13.06
N SER A 34 -20.15 33.33 13.25
CA SER A 34 -21.28 33.23 14.17
C SER A 34 -22.35 32.23 13.76
N CYS A 35 -22.32 31.75 12.52
CA CYS A 35 -23.21 30.68 12.06
C CYS A 35 -22.73 29.30 12.53
N VAL A 36 -21.48 29.17 12.97
CA VAL A 36 -20.94 27.90 13.48
C VAL A 36 -21.45 27.66 14.90
N ILE A 37 -22.17 26.55 15.07
CA ILE A 37 -22.73 26.11 16.35
C ILE A 37 -22.16 24.73 16.67
N ALA A 38 -21.79 24.51 17.94
CA ALA A 38 -21.32 23.21 18.41
C ALA A 38 -22.38 22.11 18.15
N PRO A 39 -22.05 21.04 17.39
CA PRO A 39 -23.00 19.96 17.16
C PRO A 39 -23.23 19.12 18.41
N ALA A 40 -24.35 18.39 18.44
CA ALA A 40 -24.62 17.42 19.49
C ALA A 40 -23.62 16.24 19.45
N ALA A 41 -23.45 15.56 20.58
CA ALA A 41 -22.77 14.27 20.63
C ALA A 41 -23.50 13.24 19.76
N ASP A 42 -22.81 12.16 19.38
CA ASP A 42 -23.31 11.13 18.47
C ASP A 42 -23.84 11.69 17.14
N SER A 43 -23.05 12.53 16.47
CA SER A 43 -23.51 13.19 15.25
C SER A 43 -22.47 13.25 14.15
N THR A 44 -22.98 13.20 12.93
CA THR A 44 -22.24 13.53 11.72
C THR A 44 -23.05 14.54 10.93
N GLY A 45 -22.38 15.47 10.27
CA GLY A 45 -23.11 16.50 9.53
C GLY A 45 -22.22 17.53 8.89
N SER A 46 -22.88 18.59 8.42
CA SER A 46 -22.23 19.73 7.80
C SER A 46 -22.97 21.02 8.13
N ILE A 47 -22.22 22.10 8.29
CA ILE A 47 -22.75 23.45 8.49
C ILE A 47 -22.04 24.39 7.54
N ARG A 48 -22.83 25.31 6.98
CA ARG A 48 -22.36 26.33 6.07
C ARG A 48 -22.59 27.68 6.72
N GLY A 49 -21.52 28.29 7.22
CA GLY A 49 -21.52 29.66 7.69
C GLY A 49 -21.17 30.66 6.60
N ASP A 50 -21.01 31.91 7.01
CA ASP A 50 -20.67 33.02 6.11
C ASP A 50 -19.22 32.94 5.62
N ARG A 51 -18.34 32.34 6.43
CA ARG A 51 -16.92 32.14 6.13
C ARG A 51 -16.55 30.66 6.07
N LEU A 52 -16.99 29.88 7.05
CA LEU A 52 -16.56 28.50 7.24
C LEU A 52 -17.62 27.52 6.75
N HIS A 53 -17.21 26.59 5.90
CA HIS A 53 -18.00 25.41 5.60
C HIS A 53 -17.36 24.22 6.32
N ILE A 54 -18.06 23.65 7.30
CA ILE A 54 -17.51 22.66 8.21
C ILE A 54 -18.28 21.36 8.07
N GLN A 55 -17.56 20.24 8.01
CA GLN A 55 -18.13 18.90 8.18
C GLN A 55 -17.53 18.26 9.41
N TRP A 56 -18.32 17.46 10.11
CA TRP A 56 -17.89 16.85 11.36
C TRP A 56 -18.33 15.39 11.51
N TRP A 57 -17.59 14.71 12.36
CA TRP A 57 -18.00 13.52 13.10
C TRP A 57 -17.71 13.76 14.58
N ILE A 58 -18.66 13.39 15.45
CA ILE A 58 -18.54 13.43 16.91
C ILE A 58 -19.04 12.09 17.45
N ASP A 59 -18.26 11.49 18.33
CA ASP A 59 -18.60 10.21 18.96
C ASP A 59 -19.75 10.33 19.97
N PRO A 60 -20.35 9.20 20.40
CA PRO A 60 -21.42 9.21 21.40
C PRO A 60 -21.08 9.89 22.72
N SER A 61 -19.81 9.91 23.13
CA SER A 61 -19.38 10.60 24.36
C SER A 61 -19.21 12.11 24.18
N GLY A 62 -19.19 12.61 22.93
CA GLY A 62 -18.90 14.01 22.61
C GLY A 62 -17.44 14.43 22.79
N LYS A 63 -16.57 13.51 23.23
CA LYS A 63 -15.16 13.81 23.54
C LYS A 63 -14.25 13.68 22.32
N TYR A 64 -14.62 12.81 21.41
CA TYR A 64 -13.85 12.50 20.22
C TYR A 64 -14.54 13.03 18.98
N PHE A 65 -13.75 13.62 18.11
CA PHE A 65 -14.26 14.27 16.91
C PHE A 65 -13.23 14.30 15.80
N ALA A 66 -13.75 14.46 14.59
CA ALA A 66 -13.00 14.82 13.40
C ALA A 66 -13.74 15.95 12.70
N VAL A 67 -13.01 16.94 12.23
CA VAL A 67 -13.55 18.10 11.54
C VAL A 67 -12.72 18.35 10.29
N GLN A 68 -13.40 18.54 9.15
CA GLN A 68 -12.80 19.19 7.99
C GLN A 68 -13.52 20.51 7.73
N ALA A 69 -12.76 21.50 7.27
CA ALA A 69 -13.31 22.82 6.98
C ALA A 69 -12.72 23.41 5.71
N LEU A 70 -13.58 24.07 4.95
CA LEU A 70 -13.22 24.99 3.88
C LEU A 70 -13.44 26.41 4.39
N ASP A 71 -12.36 27.19 4.46
CA ASP A 71 -12.42 28.62 4.76
C ASP A 71 -12.53 29.39 3.44
N THR A 72 -13.67 30.04 3.22
CA THR A 72 -13.93 30.75 1.98
C THR A 72 -13.19 32.08 1.87
N MET A 73 -12.67 32.62 2.99
CA MET A 73 -11.96 33.90 3.00
C MET A 73 -10.58 33.80 2.33
N ASP A 74 -9.91 32.67 2.50
CA ASP A 74 -8.57 32.40 1.94
C ASP A 74 -8.53 31.15 1.03
N ALA A 75 -9.69 30.54 0.79
CA ALA A 75 -9.85 29.29 0.04
C ALA A 75 -8.94 28.17 0.57
N SER A 76 -8.72 28.11 1.88
CA SER A 76 -7.98 27.03 2.52
C SER A 76 -8.88 25.86 2.92
N HIS A 77 -8.34 24.65 2.79
CA HIS A 77 -8.97 23.41 3.22
C HIS A 77 -8.08 22.73 4.25
N TRP A 78 -8.64 22.47 5.42
CA TRP A 78 -7.91 21.92 6.56
C TRP A 78 -8.74 20.94 7.38
N GLU A 79 -8.05 20.13 8.16
CA GLU A 79 -8.63 19.10 9.02
C GLU A 79 -8.03 19.21 10.42
N VAL A 80 -8.86 18.94 11.44
CA VAL A 80 -8.44 18.75 12.83
C VAL A 80 -9.20 17.59 13.45
N PHE A 81 -8.58 16.89 14.38
CA PHE A 81 -9.24 15.78 15.07
C PHE A 81 -8.73 15.61 16.51
N HIS A 82 -9.52 14.93 17.33
CA HIS A 82 -9.15 14.43 18.64
C HIS A 82 -9.80 13.06 18.84
N VAL A 83 -9.00 12.01 19.01
CA VAL A 83 -9.48 10.62 18.96
C VAL A 83 -8.74 9.71 19.95
N PRO A 84 -9.36 8.59 20.38
CA PRO A 84 -8.71 7.64 21.27
C PRO A 84 -7.75 6.73 20.49
N VAL A 85 -6.65 6.34 21.13
CA VAL A 85 -5.65 5.39 20.60
C VAL A 85 -5.52 4.15 21.49
N ALA A 86 -5.80 4.29 22.78
CA ALA A 86 -5.93 3.19 23.73
C ALA A 86 -6.80 3.66 24.90
N GLU A 87 -7.10 2.75 25.84
CA GLU A 87 -7.71 3.09 27.11
C GLU A 87 -6.87 4.20 27.79
N ASP A 88 -7.50 5.34 28.06
CA ASP A 88 -6.91 6.59 28.61
C ASP A 88 -5.79 7.26 27.79
N LYS A 89 -5.63 6.93 26.50
CA LYS A 89 -4.67 7.61 25.61
C LYS A 89 -5.38 8.22 24.41
N CYS A 90 -5.25 9.53 24.28
CA CYS A 90 -5.82 10.29 23.17
C CYS A 90 -4.71 10.95 22.36
N VAL A 91 -5.02 11.23 21.09
CA VAL A 91 -4.19 12.08 20.24
C VAL A 91 -5.05 13.15 19.60
N ALA A 92 -4.45 14.30 19.35
CA ALA A 92 -5.00 15.30 18.47
C ALA A 92 -4.05 15.54 17.31
N GLY A 93 -4.59 15.88 16.15
CA GLY A 93 -3.80 16.24 14.99
C GLY A 93 -4.48 17.25 14.10
N CYS A 94 -3.68 17.86 13.24
CA CYS A 94 -4.13 18.79 12.23
C CYS A 94 -3.46 18.55 10.88
N ARG A 95 -4.13 19.00 9.83
CA ARG A 95 -3.63 18.93 8.46
C ARG A 95 -4.12 20.12 7.65
N LEU A 96 -3.19 20.80 7.00
CA LEU A 96 -3.51 21.71 5.90
C LEU A 96 -3.46 20.92 4.60
N ASN A 97 -4.61 20.75 3.95
CA ASN A 97 -4.71 20.05 2.67
C ASN A 97 -4.39 20.97 1.50
N TRP A 98 -4.86 22.22 1.57
CA TRP A 98 -4.71 23.21 0.53
C TRP A 98 -4.85 24.62 1.09
N GLU A 99 -4.13 25.59 0.54
CA GLU A 99 -4.39 27.01 0.72
C GLU A 99 -4.10 27.76 -0.57
N ALA A 100 -4.93 28.73 -0.94
CA ALA A 100 -4.71 29.51 -2.17
C ALA A 100 -3.59 30.54 -2.01
N ALA A 101 -3.34 31.02 -0.80
CA ALA A 101 -2.30 31.99 -0.49
C ALA A 101 -1.56 31.56 0.78
N ALA A 102 -0.24 31.35 0.63
CA ALA A 102 0.61 30.80 1.68
C ALA A 102 0.53 31.61 2.99
N GLY A 103 0.31 30.92 4.11
CA GLY A 103 0.36 31.52 5.45
C GLY A 103 -0.86 32.35 5.84
N ARG A 104 -1.98 32.23 5.12
CA ARG A 104 -3.25 32.91 5.46
C ARG A 104 -4.24 32.02 6.21
N SER A 105 -4.05 30.70 6.16
CA SER A 105 -4.96 29.74 6.78
C SER A 105 -5.23 30.05 8.25
N LEU A 106 -6.48 29.85 8.68
CA LEU A 106 -6.88 29.88 10.09
C LEU A 106 -6.19 28.77 10.91
N LEU A 107 -5.83 27.66 10.27
CA LEU A 107 -5.39 26.43 10.94
C LEU A 107 -4.23 26.65 11.94
N PRO A 108 -3.13 27.34 11.62
CA PRO A 108 -2.04 27.53 12.57
C PRO A 108 -2.46 28.33 13.80
N SER A 109 -3.38 29.29 13.65
CA SER A 109 -3.90 30.09 14.76
C SER A 109 -4.85 29.29 15.65
N LEU A 110 -5.72 28.48 15.04
CA LEU A 110 -6.59 27.53 15.75
C LEU A 110 -5.73 26.54 16.55
N TRP A 111 -4.78 25.90 15.88
CA TRP A 111 -3.90 24.89 16.47
C TRP A 111 -3.11 25.46 17.66
N LYS A 112 -2.46 26.62 17.47
CA LYS A 112 -1.67 27.29 18.51
C LYS A 112 -2.50 27.72 19.73
N LYS A 113 -3.74 28.18 19.53
CA LYS A 113 -4.56 28.75 20.61
C LYS A 113 -5.40 27.72 21.34
N VAL A 114 -5.90 26.70 20.64
CA VAL A 114 -6.85 25.73 21.19
C VAL A 114 -6.15 24.41 21.54
N PHE A 115 -5.29 23.91 20.67
CA PHE A 115 -4.69 22.58 20.81
C PHE A 115 -3.38 22.63 21.58
N ASN A 116 -2.38 23.40 21.13
CA ASN A 116 -1.05 23.44 21.75
C ASN A 116 -1.01 23.61 23.28
N PRO A 117 -1.89 24.41 23.93
CA PRO A 117 -1.86 24.57 25.38
C PRO A 117 -2.17 23.28 26.17
N VAL A 118 -2.83 22.30 25.55
CA VAL A 118 -3.34 21.10 26.21
C VAL A 118 -2.69 19.82 25.70
N LEU A 119 -1.85 19.92 24.67
CA LEU A 119 -1.14 18.79 24.09
C LEU A 119 0.12 18.43 24.90
N GLY A 120 0.42 17.14 24.88
CA GLY A 120 1.66 16.56 25.40
C GLY A 120 2.73 16.50 24.32
N ALA A 121 3.55 15.44 24.37
CA ALA A 121 4.65 15.26 23.43
C ALA A 121 4.15 15.16 21.97
N PRO A 122 4.83 15.82 21.01
CA PRO A 122 4.66 15.56 19.59
C PRO A 122 4.91 14.09 19.25
N LEU A 123 4.22 13.59 18.24
CA LEU A 123 4.34 12.21 17.77
C LEU A 123 4.95 12.20 16.36
N ASP A 124 6.27 12.30 16.28
CA ASP A 124 6.99 12.31 15.01
C ASP A 124 6.83 10.99 14.25
N GLY A 125 6.56 11.08 12.95
CA GLY A 125 6.37 9.91 12.08
C GLY A 125 5.05 9.15 12.27
N ALA A 126 4.17 9.60 13.18
CA ALA A 126 2.86 8.99 13.33
C ALA A 126 1.99 9.18 12.09
N ARG A 127 1.21 8.15 11.73
CA ARG A 127 0.22 8.26 10.66
C ARG A 127 -0.84 9.26 11.09
N ILE A 128 -0.99 10.32 10.30
CA ILE A 128 -2.09 11.26 10.46
C ILE A 128 -3.25 10.71 9.62
N PRO A 129 -4.41 10.35 10.20
CA PRO A 129 -5.58 9.94 9.46
C PRO A 129 -6.22 11.15 8.75
N THR A 130 -6.92 10.90 7.65
CA THR A 130 -7.80 11.90 7.03
C THR A 130 -9.12 12.00 7.79
N PHE A 131 -9.85 13.09 7.60
CA PHE A 131 -11.25 13.19 8.04
C PHE A 131 -12.10 12.00 7.56
N THR A 132 -11.90 11.56 6.30
CA THR A 132 -12.66 10.44 5.74
C THR A 132 -12.32 9.11 6.42
N ASP A 133 -11.04 8.87 6.76
CA ASP A 133 -10.62 7.68 7.52
C ASP A 133 -11.32 7.65 8.89
N LEU A 134 -11.33 8.79 9.59
CA LEU A 134 -11.92 8.91 10.92
C LEU A 134 -13.44 8.81 10.91
N LEU A 135 -14.10 9.45 9.93
CA LEU A 135 -15.54 9.35 9.73
C LEU A 135 -15.95 7.89 9.46
N ALA A 136 -15.27 7.22 8.52
CA ALA A 136 -15.56 5.83 8.19
C ALA A 136 -15.38 4.91 9.40
N ALA A 137 -14.30 5.09 10.16
CA ALA A 137 -14.02 4.28 11.35
C ALA A 137 -15.01 4.57 12.49
N GLY A 138 -15.36 5.84 12.70
CA GLY A 138 -16.32 6.27 13.71
C GLY A 138 -17.75 5.80 13.44
N CYS A 139 -18.10 5.58 12.17
CA CYS A 139 -19.37 4.97 11.77
C CYS A 139 -19.33 3.42 11.72
N SER A 140 -18.16 2.81 11.90
CA SER A 140 -17.99 1.34 11.86
C SER A 140 -18.14 0.70 13.24
N GLN A 141 -18.45 -0.60 13.27
CA GLN A 141 -18.48 -1.36 14.53
C GLN A 141 -17.10 -1.51 15.19
N SER A 142 -16.01 -1.34 14.43
CA SER A 142 -14.63 -1.46 14.91
C SER A 142 -14.12 -0.20 15.62
N GLY A 143 -14.80 0.94 15.46
CA GLY A 143 -14.46 2.22 16.09
C GLY A 143 -13.19 2.89 15.57
N VAL A 144 -12.88 4.08 16.11
CA VAL A 144 -11.80 4.95 15.61
C VAL A 144 -10.39 4.50 15.98
N THR A 145 -10.24 3.74 17.06
CA THR A 145 -8.94 3.25 17.56
C THR A 145 -8.17 2.44 16.52
N ALA A 146 -8.88 1.74 15.63
CA ALA A 146 -8.29 0.89 14.60
C ALA A 146 -7.49 1.67 13.52
N VAL A 147 -7.78 2.95 13.31
CA VAL A 147 -7.13 3.76 12.26
C VAL A 147 -5.71 4.18 12.64
N LEU A 148 -5.42 4.23 13.94
CA LEU A 148 -4.16 4.69 14.51
C LEU A 148 -3.28 3.56 15.05
N ASP A 149 -3.79 2.32 15.10
CA ASP A 149 -3.01 1.17 15.57
C ASP A 149 -2.02 0.69 14.50
N ASN A 150 -0.89 1.39 14.43
CA ASN A 150 0.25 0.99 13.61
C ASN A 150 1.14 -0.06 14.31
N ARG A 151 0.80 -0.58 15.50
CA ARG A 151 1.70 -1.49 16.24
C ARG A 151 1.99 -2.76 15.45
N SER A 152 0.98 -3.29 14.76
CA SER A 152 1.13 -4.46 13.90
C SER A 152 2.06 -4.19 12.72
N ALA A 153 1.90 -3.03 12.06
CA ALA A 153 2.74 -2.61 10.95
C ALA A 153 4.19 -2.30 11.38
N ILE A 154 4.37 -1.64 12.53
CA ILE A 154 5.68 -1.32 13.09
C ILE A 154 6.40 -2.59 13.55
N ALA A 155 5.74 -3.47 14.31
CA ALA A 155 6.32 -4.73 14.73
C ALA A 155 6.72 -5.61 13.55
N HIS A 156 5.95 -5.56 12.46
CA HIS A 156 6.31 -6.25 11.22
C HIS A 156 7.59 -5.66 10.60
N LEU A 157 7.66 -4.33 10.44
CA LEU A 157 8.85 -3.65 9.91
C LEU A 157 10.08 -3.87 10.79
N GLU A 158 9.94 -3.86 12.11
CA GLU A 158 11.02 -4.14 13.06
C GLU A 158 11.54 -5.58 12.90
N SER A 159 10.63 -6.55 12.75
CA SER A 159 11.00 -7.95 12.50
C SER A 159 11.74 -8.13 11.17
N GLU A 160 11.36 -7.37 10.12
CA GLU A 160 12.07 -7.37 8.84
C GLU A 160 13.47 -6.76 8.97
N VAL A 161 13.60 -5.63 9.67
CA VAL A 161 14.91 -4.99 9.90
C VAL A 161 15.86 -5.92 10.67
N GLU A 162 15.37 -6.61 11.70
CA GLU A 162 16.14 -7.60 12.44
C GLU A 162 16.60 -8.76 11.55
N TYR A 163 15.68 -9.28 10.73
CA TYR A 163 15.97 -10.35 9.77
C TYR A 163 17.06 -9.93 8.77
N TRP A 164 16.94 -8.76 8.14
CA TRP A 164 17.92 -8.27 7.18
C TRP A 164 19.27 -7.95 7.81
N THR A 165 19.28 -7.44 9.04
CA THR A 165 20.50 -7.18 9.80
C THR A 165 21.22 -8.48 10.15
N HIS A 166 20.48 -9.52 10.55
CA HIS A 166 21.01 -10.84 10.84
C HIS A 166 21.55 -11.52 9.57
N LEU A 167 20.81 -11.44 8.45
CA LEU A 167 21.23 -11.99 7.17
C LEU A 167 22.48 -11.27 6.62
N SER A 168 22.54 -9.94 6.70
CA SER A 168 23.72 -9.15 6.32
C SER A 168 24.97 -9.54 7.12
N LYS A 169 24.85 -9.71 8.44
CA LYS A 169 25.94 -10.19 9.31
C LYS A 169 26.37 -11.61 8.97
N THR A 170 25.45 -12.46 8.54
CA THR A 170 25.72 -13.85 8.15
C THR A 170 26.43 -13.92 6.79
N LEU A 171 25.96 -13.14 5.81
CA LEU A 171 26.57 -13.02 4.49
C LEU A 171 27.98 -12.39 4.55
N SER A 172 28.20 -11.44 5.47
CA SER A 172 29.51 -10.83 5.71
C SER A 172 30.54 -11.81 6.31
N LYS A 173 30.10 -12.96 6.85
CA LYS A 173 30.97 -13.99 7.46
C LYS A 173 31.28 -15.15 6.52
N LEU A 174 30.71 -15.19 5.31
CA LEU A 174 31.02 -16.22 4.31
C LEU A 174 32.35 -15.91 3.61
N PRO A 175 33.31 -16.86 3.56
CA PRO A 175 34.59 -16.62 2.88
C PRO A 175 34.40 -16.45 1.37
N GLN A 176 35.05 -15.44 0.78
CA GLN A 176 35.15 -15.23 -0.67
C GLN A 176 35.98 -16.35 -1.33
N ARG A 177 35.43 -17.55 -1.51
CA ARG A 177 36.09 -18.58 -2.33
C ARG A 177 35.09 -19.52 -2.98
N GLN A 178 34.50 -19.07 -4.09
CA GLN A 178 34.17 -19.91 -5.25
C GLN A 178 33.58 -19.05 -6.39
N ARG A 179 34.48 -18.44 -7.17
CA ARG A 179 34.20 -18.00 -8.54
C ARG A 179 35.16 -18.74 -9.46
N ARG A 180 34.88 -20.01 -9.74
CA ARG A 180 35.36 -20.72 -10.94
C ARG A 180 34.87 -22.16 -10.98
N ILE A 181 34.47 -22.54 -12.20
CA ILE A 181 34.31 -23.89 -12.74
C ILE A 181 32.94 -24.51 -12.45
N HIS A 182 32.10 -24.60 -13.49
CA HIS A 182 31.46 -25.85 -13.96
C HIS A 182 31.14 -25.71 -15.46
N HIS A 183 32.19 -25.71 -16.29
CA HIS A 183 32.12 -26.34 -17.60
C HIS A 183 33.04 -27.55 -17.50
N GLN A 184 32.46 -28.74 -17.39
CA GLN A 184 33.11 -29.98 -17.80
C GLN A 184 32.03 -31.04 -17.99
N SER A 185 31.75 -31.32 -19.26
CA SER A 185 31.13 -32.54 -19.71
C SER A 185 32.02 -33.73 -19.34
N GLN A 186 31.43 -34.85 -18.90
CA GLN A 186 32.07 -36.17 -18.98
C GLN A 186 31.10 -37.20 -19.55
N PRO A 187 31.59 -38.20 -20.33
CA PRO A 187 30.76 -39.12 -21.10
C PRO A 187 30.60 -40.52 -20.46
N SER A 188 29.65 -41.28 -21.04
CA SER A 188 29.43 -42.74 -20.98
C SER A 188 28.76 -43.25 -19.69
N THR A 189 27.79 -44.17 -19.71
CA THR A 189 27.67 -45.41 -20.48
C THR A 189 26.20 -45.82 -20.71
N ALA A 190 25.96 -46.58 -21.77
CA ALA A 190 24.66 -47.14 -22.13
C ALA A 190 24.16 -48.16 -21.09
N VAL A 191 22.92 -47.96 -20.61
CA VAL A 191 22.10 -48.98 -19.94
C VAL A 191 20.68 -48.87 -20.50
N SER A 192 20.12 -50.04 -20.80
CA SER A 192 18.91 -50.28 -21.58
C SER A 192 17.63 -49.64 -21.00
N VAL A 193 16.81 -49.14 -21.92
CA VAL A 193 15.54 -48.43 -21.72
C VAL A 193 14.40 -49.39 -21.37
N PRO A 194 13.55 -49.09 -20.36
CA PRO A 194 12.13 -49.37 -20.43
C PRO A 194 11.40 -48.10 -20.92
N GLU A 195 10.55 -48.29 -21.92
CA GLU A 195 9.79 -47.28 -22.64
C GLU A 195 8.98 -46.38 -21.69
N ALA A 196 9.34 -45.10 -21.66
CA ALA A 196 8.65 -44.08 -20.87
C ALA A 196 7.43 -43.53 -21.65
N PRO A 197 6.31 -43.24 -20.97
CA PRO A 197 5.09 -42.70 -21.58
C PRO A 197 5.37 -41.33 -22.25
N PRO A 198 4.56 -40.92 -23.24
CA PRO A 198 4.84 -39.77 -24.09
C PRO A 198 5.06 -38.50 -23.25
N MET A 199 6.26 -37.96 -23.36
CA MET A 199 6.69 -36.71 -22.74
C MET A 199 5.84 -35.57 -23.31
N GLU A 200 5.05 -34.92 -22.45
CA GLU A 200 4.30 -33.73 -22.85
C GLU A 200 5.27 -32.67 -23.39
N PRO A 201 4.92 -31.94 -24.46
CA PRO A 201 5.82 -30.96 -25.06
C PRO A 201 6.19 -29.90 -24.03
N GLU A 202 7.50 -29.66 -23.85
CA GLU A 202 8.04 -28.67 -22.92
C GLU A 202 7.58 -27.27 -23.35
N LEU A 203 6.74 -26.62 -22.52
CA LEU A 203 6.16 -25.31 -22.82
C LEU A 203 7.25 -24.25 -22.94
N THR A 204 7.23 -23.50 -24.03
CA THR A 204 8.14 -22.37 -24.29
C THR A 204 7.46 -21.04 -24.00
N LEU A 205 8.22 -19.94 -23.99
CA LEU A 205 7.64 -18.59 -23.88
C LEU A 205 6.71 -18.24 -25.06
N ALA A 206 6.85 -18.90 -26.21
CA ALA A 206 6.00 -18.67 -27.37
C ALA A 206 4.56 -19.18 -27.15
N ASP A 207 4.40 -20.19 -26.29
CA ASP A 207 3.14 -20.90 -26.03
C ASP A 207 2.24 -20.18 -25.02
N ILE A 208 2.68 -19.04 -24.49
CA ILE A 208 2.01 -18.32 -23.40
C ILE A 208 0.59 -17.85 -23.77
N ASP A 209 0.29 -17.60 -25.03
CA ASP A 209 -1.06 -17.26 -25.49
C ASP A 209 -2.00 -18.47 -25.49
N ALA A 210 -1.51 -19.62 -25.96
CA ALA A 210 -2.27 -20.87 -25.91
C ALA A 210 -2.53 -21.28 -24.46
N TRP A 211 -1.52 -21.19 -23.59
CA TRP A 211 -1.66 -21.43 -22.16
C TRP A 211 -2.63 -20.44 -21.51
N ALA A 212 -2.53 -19.14 -21.80
CA ALA A 212 -3.45 -18.14 -21.25
C ALA A 212 -4.90 -18.39 -21.66
N ALA A 213 -5.13 -18.78 -22.92
CA ALA A 213 -6.47 -19.11 -23.41
C ALA A 213 -7.04 -20.36 -22.74
N ALA A 214 -6.23 -21.40 -22.55
CA ALA A 214 -6.63 -22.64 -21.90
C ALA A 214 -6.96 -22.47 -20.41
N ASN A 215 -6.45 -21.42 -19.77
CA ASN A 215 -6.54 -21.19 -18.33
C ASN A 215 -7.29 -19.90 -17.94
N MET A 216 -8.03 -19.33 -18.89
CA MET A 216 -8.78 -18.07 -18.72
C MET A 216 -9.88 -18.16 -17.66
N ASP A 217 -10.32 -19.37 -17.34
CA ASP A 217 -11.27 -19.68 -16.27
C ASP A 217 -10.67 -19.50 -14.87
N ARG A 218 -9.34 -19.51 -14.72
CA ARG A 218 -8.66 -19.42 -13.41
C ARG A 218 -7.67 -18.25 -13.29
N ILE A 219 -7.12 -17.77 -14.40
CA ILE A 219 -6.19 -16.64 -14.43
C ILE A 219 -6.35 -15.85 -15.72
N THR A 220 -6.33 -14.52 -15.60
CA THR A 220 -6.36 -13.62 -16.74
C THR A 220 -4.98 -13.05 -16.98
N ILE A 221 -4.42 -13.30 -18.17
CA ILE A 221 -3.16 -12.67 -18.61
C ILE A 221 -3.47 -11.66 -19.70
N LEU A 222 -3.12 -10.39 -19.47
CA LEU A 222 -3.43 -9.35 -20.44
C LEU A 222 -2.58 -9.48 -21.72
N PRO A 223 -3.12 -9.10 -22.90
CA PRO A 223 -2.41 -9.18 -24.18
C PRO A 223 -1.04 -8.49 -24.19
N ARG A 224 -0.89 -7.40 -23.42
CA ARG A 224 0.39 -6.70 -23.28
C ARG A 224 1.46 -7.55 -22.58
N ALA A 225 1.06 -8.32 -21.56
CA ALA A 225 1.93 -9.22 -20.82
C ALA A 225 2.33 -10.43 -21.68
N ILE A 226 1.36 -11.04 -22.40
CA ILE A 226 1.60 -12.09 -23.40
C ILE A 226 2.66 -11.62 -24.42
N SER A 227 2.46 -10.43 -24.98
CA SER A 227 3.36 -9.86 -25.99
C SER A 227 4.76 -9.59 -25.45
N ALA A 228 4.88 -9.17 -24.19
CA ALA A 228 6.16 -8.94 -23.53
C ALA A 228 6.89 -10.27 -23.27
N THR A 229 6.19 -11.30 -22.80
CA THR A 229 6.74 -12.65 -22.57
C THR A 229 7.31 -13.26 -23.83
N LYS A 230 6.59 -13.21 -24.95
CA LYS A 230 7.06 -13.76 -26.22
C LYS A 230 8.38 -13.14 -26.73
N ARG A 231 8.68 -11.90 -26.31
CA ARG A 231 9.89 -11.17 -26.71
C ARG A 231 10.99 -11.18 -25.64
N SER A 232 10.73 -11.79 -24.49
CA SER A 232 11.65 -11.77 -23.37
C SER A 232 12.87 -12.67 -23.62
N PRO A 233 14.08 -12.27 -23.20
CA PRO A 233 15.24 -13.14 -23.23
C PRO A 233 15.28 -14.11 -22.02
N TYR A 234 14.23 -14.16 -21.19
CA TYR A 234 14.18 -15.04 -20.02
C TYR A 234 14.32 -16.52 -20.40
N GLU A 235 15.26 -17.23 -19.78
CA GLU A 235 15.66 -18.56 -20.26
C GLU A 235 14.86 -19.71 -19.61
N ASN A 236 14.18 -19.47 -18.48
CA ASN A 236 13.50 -20.53 -17.73
C ASN A 236 11.97 -20.51 -17.92
N ALA A 237 11.50 -20.91 -19.10
CA ALA A 237 10.07 -20.93 -19.42
C ALA A 237 9.26 -21.82 -18.45
N ALA A 238 9.76 -23.00 -18.09
CA ALA A 238 9.10 -23.91 -17.16
C ALA A 238 8.79 -23.22 -15.82
N PHE A 239 9.79 -22.54 -15.23
CA PHE A 239 9.60 -21.84 -13.96
C PHE A 239 8.63 -20.65 -14.05
N LEU A 240 8.54 -19.99 -15.21
CA LEU A 240 7.49 -18.98 -15.43
C LEU A 240 6.10 -19.61 -15.32
N TYR A 241 5.87 -20.77 -15.95
CA TYR A 241 4.59 -21.46 -15.88
C TYR A 241 4.30 -21.96 -14.47
N ASP A 242 5.29 -22.46 -13.72
CA ASP A 242 5.11 -22.82 -12.31
C ASP A 242 4.64 -21.62 -11.47
N CYS A 243 5.19 -20.43 -11.74
CA CYS A 243 4.77 -19.20 -11.07
C CYS A 243 3.33 -18.81 -11.44
N LEU A 244 2.95 -18.95 -12.70
CA LEU A 244 1.58 -18.67 -13.15
C LEU A 244 0.59 -19.67 -12.59
N GLU A 245 0.98 -20.94 -12.46
CA GLU A 245 0.19 -21.97 -11.81
C GLU A 245 -0.05 -21.61 -10.35
N LEU A 246 1.01 -21.30 -9.59
CA LEU A 246 0.92 -20.89 -8.19
C LEU A 246 -0.05 -19.70 -7.98
N LEU A 247 -0.07 -18.75 -8.91
CA LEU A 247 -1.00 -17.61 -8.86
C LEU A 247 -2.44 -18.01 -9.20
N ALA A 248 -2.63 -18.89 -10.17
CA ALA A 248 -3.96 -19.33 -10.58
C ALA A 248 -4.62 -20.24 -9.54
N THR A 249 -3.84 -21.07 -8.83
CA THR A 249 -4.33 -22.04 -7.85
C THR A 249 -4.22 -21.53 -6.42
N GLU A 250 -3.02 -21.53 -5.83
CA GLU A 250 -2.84 -21.30 -4.40
C GLU A 250 -3.14 -19.87 -3.99
N TYR A 251 -2.71 -18.89 -4.78
CA TYR A 251 -3.01 -17.48 -4.48
C TYR A 251 -4.53 -17.24 -4.49
N THR A 252 -5.22 -17.77 -5.50
CA THR A 252 -6.69 -17.70 -5.60
C THR A 252 -7.36 -18.38 -4.40
N GLN A 253 -6.93 -19.58 -4.03
CA GLN A 253 -7.49 -20.30 -2.87
C GLN A 253 -7.32 -19.52 -1.57
N VAL A 254 -6.18 -18.85 -1.36
CA VAL A 254 -5.98 -17.98 -0.20
C VAL A 254 -6.92 -16.77 -0.24
N LYS A 255 -7.07 -16.13 -1.40
CA LYS A 255 -7.95 -14.96 -1.57
C LYS A 255 -9.43 -15.27 -1.43
N THR A 256 -9.86 -16.46 -1.85
CA THR A 256 -11.24 -16.94 -1.71
C THR A 256 -11.51 -17.57 -0.34
N GLY A 257 -10.52 -17.68 0.54
CA GLY A 257 -10.62 -18.32 1.85
C GLY A 257 -10.70 -19.86 1.83
N ALA A 258 -10.37 -20.48 0.71
CA ALA A 258 -10.31 -21.94 0.55
C ALA A 258 -9.00 -22.57 1.06
N ALA A 259 -7.97 -21.76 1.32
CA ALA A 259 -6.70 -22.19 1.90
C ALA A 259 -6.25 -21.26 3.04
N ASP A 260 -5.31 -21.73 3.87
CA ASP A 260 -4.73 -20.93 4.95
C ASP A 260 -3.96 -19.72 4.40
N ARG A 261 -4.03 -18.59 5.11
CA ARG A 261 -3.41 -17.31 4.71
C ARG A 261 -1.90 -17.38 4.49
N PHE A 262 -1.20 -18.36 5.06
CA PHE A 262 0.24 -18.54 4.90
C PHE A 262 0.61 -19.56 3.82
N ALA A 263 -0.33 -20.40 3.35
CA ALA A 263 -0.04 -21.50 2.43
C ALA A 263 0.59 -21.04 1.10
N PHE A 264 0.14 -19.90 0.56
CA PHE A 264 0.74 -19.31 -0.63
C PHE A 264 2.19 -18.84 -0.36
N LYS A 265 2.41 -18.17 0.77
CA LYS A 265 3.74 -17.65 1.12
C LYS A 265 4.75 -18.77 1.32
N GLU A 266 4.38 -19.85 2.01
CA GLU A 266 5.26 -21.00 2.20
C GLU A 266 5.67 -21.65 0.88
N LYS A 267 4.74 -21.81 -0.06
CA LYS A 267 5.04 -22.35 -1.40
C LYS A 267 5.88 -21.39 -2.24
N ALA A 268 5.59 -20.09 -2.20
CA ALA A 268 6.42 -19.08 -2.86
C ALA A 268 7.85 -19.11 -2.31
N ASP A 269 8.02 -19.12 -0.99
CA ASP A 269 9.33 -19.19 -0.32
C ASP A 269 10.06 -20.50 -0.66
N ALA A 270 9.35 -21.64 -0.77
CA ALA A 270 9.91 -22.93 -1.18
C ALA A 270 10.41 -22.94 -2.65
N MET A 271 9.73 -22.20 -3.54
CA MET A 271 10.19 -21.93 -4.92
C MET A 271 11.30 -20.86 -4.95
N GLY A 272 11.56 -20.23 -3.81
CA GLY A 272 12.49 -19.12 -3.63
C GLY A 272 12.05 -17.86 -4.38
N LEU A 273 10.73 -17.61 -4.42
CA LEU A 273 10.12 -16.40 -4.93
C LEU A 273 9.98 -15.38 -3.81
N ASP A 274 10.31 -14.13 -4.10
CA ASP A 274 9.98 -13.01 -3.22
C ASP A 274 8.59 -12.49 -3.61
N TYR A 275 7.63 -12.55 -2.69
CA TYR A 275 6.29 -11.98 -2.84
C TYR A 275 6.17 -10.67 -2.05
N GLY A 276 5.66 -9.61 -2.68
CA GLY A 276 5.47 -8.32 -2.01
C GLY A 276 4.58 -7.34 -2.76
N GLY A 277 4.28 -6.22 -2.09
CA GLY A 277 3.54 -5.11 -2.69
C GLY A 277 4.38 -4.37 -3.72
N SER A 278 3.77 -3.99 -4.84
CA SER A 278 4.38 -3.08 -5.82
C SER A 278 4.60 -1.67 -5.25
N VAL A 279 5.38 -0.83 -5.95
CA VAL A 279 5.76 0.52 -5.51
C VAL A 279 4.52 1.36 -5.12
N ASP A 280 4.59 2.10 -4.01
CA ASP A 280 3.50 2.95 -3.52
C ASP A 280 2.90 3.84 -4.65
N PRO A 281 1.56 3.87 -4.84
CA PRO A 281 0.89 4.67 -5.87
C PRO A 281 1.28 6.15 -5.88
N THR A 282 1.63 6.72 -4.71
CA THR A 282 2.04 8.13 -4.57
C THR A 282 3.48 8.38 -5.04
N ARG A 283 4.32 7.33 -5.09
CA ARG A 283 5.69 7.37 -5.62
C ARG A 283 5.77 7.09 -7.11
N ALA A 284 4.66 6.69 -7.72
CA ALA A 284 4.63 6.23 -9.11
C ALA A 284 4.80 7.37 -10.14
N GLY A 285 4.49 8.63 -9.81
CA GLY A 285 4.75 9.82 -10.66
C GLY A 285 4.30 9.69 -12.13
N GLU A 286 4.92 10.43 -13.05
CA GLU A 286 4.73 10.32 -14.53
C GLU A 286 5.10 8.93 -15.10
N ARG A 287 5.64 8.03 -14.28
CA ARG A 287 6.11 6.69 -14.62
C ARG A 287 5.17 5.58 -14.13
N GLY A 288 4.11 5.97 -13.42
CA GLY A 288 3.19 5.07 -12.74
C GLY A 288 2.23 4.36 -13.67
N ASP A 289 2.02 4.89 -14.88
CA ASP A 289 1.10 4.32 -15.88
C ASP A 289 1.42 2.88 -16.25
N GLN A 290 2.68 2.44 -16.15
CA GLN A 290 3.05 1.05 -16.43
C GLN A 290 2.48 0.06 -15.40
N TYR A 291 2.32 0.50 -14.15
CA TYR A 291 1.67 -0.25 -13.07
C TYR A 291 0.14 -0.18 -13.14
N PHE A 292 -0.42 0.63 -14.04
CA PHE A 292 -1.85 0.67 -14.26
C PHE A 292 -2.23 -0.15 -15.51
N ILE A 293 -3.35 -0.85 -15.41
CA ILE A 293 -4.01 -1.55 -16.50
C ILE A 293 -5.40 -0.97 -16.71
N ARG A 294 -5.93 -1.07 -17.93
CA ARG A 294 -7.36 -0.95 -18.16
C ARG A 294 -7.98 -2.34 -18.07
N TRP A 295 -8.83 -2.53 -17.08
CA TRP A 295 -9.54 -3.78 -16.85
C TRP A 295 -11.02 -3.49 -16.61
N ARG A 296 -11.90 -4.12 -17.41
CA ARG A 296 -13.37 -3.93 -17.36
C ARG A 296 -13.80 -2.45 -17.36
N GLY A 297 -13.17 -1.66 -18.23
CA GLY A 297 -13.46 -0.22 -18.38
C GLY A 297 -12.93 0.68 -17.25
N ARG A 298 -12.23 0.11 -16.26
CA ARG A 298 -11.64 0.84 -15.12
C ARG A 298 -10.12 0.79 -15.16
N ARG A 299 -9.48 1.84 -14.64
CA ARG A 299 -8.04 1.85 -14.38
C ARG A 299 -7.78 1.08 -13.09
N ARG A 300 -7.00 0.01 -13.14
CA ARG A 300 -6.62 -0.83 -11.99
C ARG A 300 -5.12 -0.78 -11.78
N PHE A 301 -4.70 -0.75 -10.52
CA PHE A 301 -3.30 -0.78 -10.12
C PHE A 301 -2.85 -2.24 -9.94
N LEU A 302 -1.66 -2.58 -10.43
CA LEU A 302 -1.03 -3.88 -10.21
C LEU A 302 -0.34 -3.86 -8.85
N ASP A 303 -1.11 -4.05 -7.78
CA ASP A 303 -0.69 -3.84 -6.41
C ASP A 303 0.30 -4.90 -5.90
N GLN A 304 0.41 -6.06 -6.56
CA GLN A 304 1.26 -7.16 -6.12
C GLN A 304 2.30 -7.55 -7.16
N HIS A 305 3.38 -8.16 -6.68
CA HIS A 305 4.34 -8.82 -7.54
C HIS A 305 5.00 -10.05 -6.90
N ILE A 306 5.46 -10.96 -7.75
CA ILE A 306 6.43 -12.00 -7.39
C ILE A 306 7.72 -11.80 -8.17
N THR A 307 8.87 -12.00 -7.52
CA THR A 307 10.18 -11.90 -8.18
C THR A 307 11.06 -13.12 -7.94
N LYS A 308 11.95 -13.39 -8.90
CA LYS A 308 13.06 -14.34 -8.77
C LYS A 308 14.34 -13.71 -9.31
N GLY A 309 15.37 -13.70 -8.48
CA GLY A 309 16.71 -13.26 -8.85
C GLY A 309 16.90 -11.74 -8.80
N SER A 310 18.06 -11.31 -8.31
CA SER A 310 18.51 -9.92 -8.26
C SER A 310 19.49 -9.56 -9.37
N ALA A 311 19.64 -10.44 -10.37
CA ALA A 311 20.60 -10.29 -11.45
C ALA A 311 20.24 -9.09 -12.33
N ARG A 312 21.26 -8.32 -12.73
CA ARG A 312 21.13 -7.25 -13.72
C ARG A 312 20.85 -7.78 -15.14
N ASP A 313 21.04 -9.09 -15.33
CA ASP A 313 20.80 -9.78 -16.59
C ASP A 313 19.33 -10.25 -16.68
N PRO A 314 18.53 -9.73 -17.63
CA PRO A 314 17.12 -10.07 -17.78
C PRO A 314 16.85 -11.54 -18.11
N ARG A 315 17.88 -12.29 -18.54
CA ARG A 315 17.78 -13.74 -18.80
C ARG A 315 17.51 -14.57 -17.54
N PHE A 316 17.90 -14.04 -16.38
CA PHE A 316 17.82 -14.73 -15.08
C PHE A 316 16.97 -13.98 -14.04
N CYS A 317 16.29 -12.90 -14.42
CA CYS A 317 15.45 -12.11 -13.53
C CYS A 317 13.99 -12.22 -13.95
N LEU A 318 13.15 -12.75 -13.06
CA LEU A 318 11.71 -12.86 -13.24
C LEU A 318 11.01 -11.83 -12.37
N ARG A 319 10.04 -11.12 -12.95
CA ARG A 319 9.05 -10.32 -12.24
C ARG A 319 7.67 -10.48 -12.89
N ILE A 320 6.66 -10.74 -12.07
CA ILE A 320 5.26 -10.84 -12.51
C ILE A 320 4.46 -9.87 -11.66
N TYR A 321 3.85 -8.87 -12.31
CA TYR A 321 3.00 -7.86 -11.68
C TYR A 321 1.53 -8.17 -11.94
N PHE A 322 0.74 -8.22 -10.87
CA PHE A 322 -0.64 -8.66 -10.91
C PHE A 322 -1.50 -7.96 -9.86
N THR A 323 -2.81 -8.14 -10.00
CA THR A 323 -3.81 -7.77 -9.00
C THR A 323 -4.86 -8.88 -8.91
N PHE A 324 -5.67 -8.88 -7.85
CA PHE A 324 -6.78 -9.82 -7.70
C PHE A 324 -8.09 -9.14 -8.09
N ASP A 325 -8.85 -9.73 -9.00
CA ASP A 325 -10.20 -9.29 -9.32
C ASP A 325 -11.20 -10.00 -8.41
N GLU A 326 -11.74 -9.27 -7.44
CA GLU A 326 -12.78 -9.76 -6.53
C GLU A 326 -14.10 -10.08 -7.23
N ASP A 327 -14.40 -9.46 -8.39
CA ASP A 327 -15.65 -9.72 -9.10
C ASP A 327 -15.60 -11.07 -9.84
N GLU A 328 -14.44 -11.42 -10.40
CA GLU A 328 -14.22 -12.71 -11.08
C GLU A 328 -13.61 -13.79 -10.18
N GLN A 329 -13.10 -13.42 -9.01
CA GLN A 329 -12.32 -14.26 -8.11
C GLN A 329 -11.08 -14.87 -8.79
N LYS A 330 -10.33 -14.05 -9.54
CA LYS A 330 -9.15 -14.48 -10.31
C LYS A 330 -8.01 -13.48 -10.23
N VAL A 331 -6.80 -13.99 -10.47
CA VAL A 331 -5.62 -13.15 -10.69
C VAL A 331 -5.67 -12.53 -12.08
N VAL A 332 -5.34 -11.23 -12.16
CA VAL A 332 -5.15 -10.49 -13.41
C VAL A 332 -3.69 -10.08 -13.53
N VAL A 333 -2.95 -10.73 -14.44
CA VAL A 333 -1.55 -10.45 -14.73
C VAL A 333 -1.44 -9.32 -15.75
N GLY A 334 -0.82 -8.23 -15.32
CA GLY A 334 -0.66 -7.03 -16.14
C GLY A 334 0.73 -6.85 -16.74
N SER A 335 1.79 -7.43 -16.17
CA SER A 335 3.15 -7.35 -16.73
C SER A 335 4.01 -8.53 -16.30
N MET A 336 4.79 -9.08 -17.24
CA MET A 336 5.78 -10.14 -17.03
C MET A 336 6.64 -10.31 -18.31
N PRO A 337 7.76 -11.06 -18.27
CA PRO A 337 8.46 -11.60 -17.10
C PRO A 337 9.57 -10.67 -16.58
N ALA A 338 9.72 -9.48 -17.15
CA ALA A 338 10.80 -8.55 -16.83
C ALA A 338 10.36 -7.42 -15.88
N HIS A 339 11.34 -6.68 -15.37
CA HIS A 339 11.10 -5.44 -14.65
C HIS A 339 10.41 -4.39 -15.53
N LEU A 340 9.53 -3.58 -14.95
CA LEU A 340 9.00 -2.38 -15.61
C LEU A 340 10.09 -1.28 -15.60
N ASP A 341 10.50 -0.75 -16.74
CA ASP A 341 11.68 0.12 -16.84
C ASP A 341 11.69 1.29 -15.83
N THR A 342 12.78 1.39 -15.06
CA THR A 342 13.06 2.53 -14.16
C THR A 342 14.23 3.41 -14.60
N SER A 343 14.84 3.16 -15.75
CA SER A 343 15.94 4.00 -16.27
C SER A 343 15.63 4.58 -17.64
N SER A 344 15.61 5.92 -17.68
CA SER A 344 15.98 6.69 -18.86
C SER A 344 17.34 6.21 -19.39
N SER A 345 17.38 5.79 -20.65
CA SER A 345 18.53 5.92 -21.54
C SER A 345 18.03 6.26 -22.93
#